data_AF-A0A1C6GYF9-F1
#
_entry.id   AF-A0A1C6GYF9-F1
#
_cell.length_a   1.000
_cell.length_b   1.000
_cell.length_c   1.000
_cell.angle_alpha   90.00
_cell.angle_beta   90.00
_cell.angle_gamma   90.00
#
_symmetry.space_group_name_H-M   'P 1'
#
loop_
_entity.id
_entity.type
_entity.pdbx_description
1 polymer ?
#
loop_
_entity_poly.entity_id
_entity_poly.type
_entity_poly.pdbx_seq_one_letter_code
_entity_poly.pdbx_strand_id
1 'polypeptide(L)' 'MTKSISQSMITERKNIINERISKLERFVLEENIPNLAKKAFEINLKHLREEYKQLELLEGV' A
#
# COMPACT_ATOMS: atom_id res chain seq x y z
N MET A 1 -15.91 -20.41 -9.79
CA MET A 1 -16.37 -19.75 -8.55
C MET A 1 -15.25 -18.84 -8.08
N THR A 2 -15.38 -17.54 -8.29
CA THR A 2 -14.50 -16.56 -7.63
C THR A 2 -14.72 -16.69 -6.13
N LYS A 3 -13.68 -17.03 -5.36
CA LYS A 3 -13.77 -16.97 -3.90
C LYS A 3 -14.11 -15.52 -3.54
N SER A 4 -15.29 -15.27 -2.97
CA SER A 4 -15.61 -13.96 -2.39
C SER A 4 -14.62 -13.73 -1.25
N ILE A 5 -13.75 -12.73 -1.38
CA ILE A 5 -12.92 -12.29 -0.27
C ILE A 5 -13.87 -11.67 0.76
N SER A 6 -13.76 -12.04 2.03
CA SER A 6 -14.62 -11.45 3.06
C SER A 6 -14.26 -9.98 3.30
N GLN A 7 -15.24 -9.17 3.68
CA GLN A 7 -15.02 -7.78 4.08
C GLN A 7 -13.97 -7.64 5.20
N SER A 8 -13.92 -8.62 6.13
CA SER A 8 -12.90 -8.66 7.18
C SER A 8 -11.48 -8.80 6.63
N MET A 9 -11.28 -9.65 5.62
CA MET A 9 -9.98 -9.82 4.95
C MET A 9 -9.59 -8.59 4.14
N ILE A 10 -10.56 -7.93 3.50
CA ILE A 10 -10.33 -6.66 2.78
C ILE A 10 -9.86 -5.59 3.77
N THR A 11 -10.57 -5.43 4.90
CA THR A 11 -10.25 -4.46 5.94
C THR A 11 -8.86 -4.70 6.52
N GLU A 12 -8.54 -5.95 6.89
CA GLU A 12 -7.22 -6.32 7.42
C GLU A 12 -6.11 -5.96 6.42
N ARG A 13 -6.32 -6.27 5.14
CA ARG A 13 -5.32 -5.99 4.10
C ARG A 13 -5.15 -4.50 3.83
N LYS A 14 -6.23 -3.71 3.85
CA LYS A 14 -6.17 -2.24 3.77
C LYS A 14 -5.36 -1.66 4.94
N ASN A 15 -5.53 -2.19 6.15
CA ASN A 15 -4.75 -1.76 7.32
C ASN A 15 -3.25 -2.05 7.14
N ILE A 16 -2.89 -3.26 6.71
CA ILE A 16 -1.50 -3.64 6.43
C ILE A 16 -0.87 -2.72 5.38
N ILE A 17 -1.59 -2.42 4.29
CA ILE A 17 -1.11 -1.52 3.24
C ILE A 17 -0.89 -0.10 3.79
N ASN A 18 -1.83 0.42 4.57
CA ASN A 18 -1.71 1.75 5.19
C ASN A 18 -0.49 1.86 6.10
N GLU A 19 -0.20 0.83 6.90
CA GLU A 19 1.01 0.80 7.73
C GLU A 19 2.29 0.82 6.88
N ARG A 20 2.31 0.07 5.77
CA ARG A 20 3.46 0.04 4.86
C ARG A 20 3.66 1.36 4.14
N ILE A 21 2.58 2.00 3.67
CA ILE A 21 2.62 3.35 3.09
C ILE A 21 3.19 4.33 4.09
N SER A 22 2.65 4.37 5.32
CA SER A 22 3.10 5.28 6.36
C SER A 22 4.60 5.13 6.69
N LYS A 23 5.10 3.89 6.70
CA LYS A 23 6.55 3.62 6.91
C LYS A 23 7.39 4.12 5.74
N LEU A 24 6.98 3.85 4.51
CA LEU A 24 7.72 4.28 3.32
C LEU A 24 7.71 5.80 3.12
N GLU A 25 6.61 6.48 3.43
CA GLU A 25 6.54 7.94 3.40
C GLU A 25 7.52 8.57 4.38
N ARG A 26 7.67 8.01 5.59
CA ARG A 26 8.69 8.46 6.55
C ARG A 26 10.10 8.32 5.98
N PHE A 27 10.42 7.17 5.39
CA PHE A 27 11.73 6.97 4.76
C PHE A 27 11.97 7.96 3.61
N VAL A 28 10.99 8.19 2.74
CA VAL A 28 11.15 9.14 1.61
C VAL A 28 11.41 10.58 2.08
N LEU A 29 10.90 10.95 3.26
CA LEU A 29 11.11 12.26 3.89
C LEU A 29 12.44 12.38 4.65
N GLU A 30 13.14 11.28 4.92
CA GLU A 30 14.46 11.32 5.57
C GLU A 30 15.50 11.88 4.59
N GLU A 31 16.16 12.97 4.98
CA GLU A 31 17.10 13.72 4.12
C GLU A 31 18.37 12.93 3.75
N ASN A 32 18.70 11.88 4.51
CA ASN A 32 19.94 11.11 4.36
C ASN A 32 19.80 9.80 3.54
N ILE A 33 18.66 9.58 2.89
CA ILE A 33 18.45 8.36 2.11
C ILE A 33 19.16 8.43 0.75
N PRO A 34 19.95 7.42 0.38
CA PRO A 34 20.54 7.34 -0.96
C PRO A 34 19.48 7.42 -2.07
N ASN A 35 19.75 8.19 -3.13
CA ASN A 35 18.80 8.43 -4.22
C ASN A 35 18.20 7.15 -4.84
N LEU A 36 18.98 6.07 -4.93
CA LEU A 36 18.48 4.79 -5.45
C LEU A 36 17.45 4.16 -4.51
N ALA A 37 17.69 4.19 -3.21
CA ALA A 37 16.75 3.71 -2.20
C ALA A 37 15.48 4.57 -2.16
N LYS A 38 15.62 5.89 -2.25
CA LYS A 38 14.48 6.81 -2.34
C LYS A 38 13.57 6.49 -3.54
N LYS A 39 14.15 6.31 -4.74
CA LYS A 39 13.40 5.89 -5.93
C LYS A 39 12.70 4.54 -5.74
N ALA A 40 13.36 3.57 -5.11
CA ALA A 40 12.75 2.28 -4.82
C ALA A 40 11.55 2.40 -3.87
N PHE A 41 11.64 3.26 -2.85
CA PHE A 41 10.53 3.54 -1.94
C PHE A 41 9.37 4.26 -2.62
N GLU A 42 9.64 5.23 -3.49
CA GLU A 42 8.63 5.92 -4.29
C GLU A 42 7.88 4.96 -5.24
N ILE A 43 8.60 4.04 -5.89
CA ILE A 43 7.99 2.99 -6.72
C ILE A 43 7.09 2.08 -5.88
N ASN A 44 7.58 1.64 -4.71
CA ASN A 44 6.79 0.81 -3.80
C ASN A 44 5.53 1.53 -3.30
N LEU A 45 5.62 2.83 -2.98
CA LEU A 45 4.48 3.65 -2.60
C LEU A 45 3.42 3.69 -3.70
N LYS A 46 3.83 3.87 -4.96
CA LYS A 46 2.91 3.84 -6.11
C LYS A 46 2.17 2.50 -6.19
N HIS A 47 2.88 1.39 -6.05
CA HIS A 47 2.27 0.05 -6.10
C HIS A 47 1.31 -0.20 -4.94
N LEU A 48 1.65 0.21 -3.72
CA LEU A 48 0.79 0.04 -2.55
C LEU A 48 -0.51 0.85 -2.64
N ARG A 49 -0.42 2.09 -3.15
CA ARG A 49 -1.62 2.93 -3.37
C ARG A 49 -2.53 2.34 -4.44
N GLU A 50 -1.96 1.74 -5.49
CA GLU A 50 -2.75 1.02 -6.49
C GLU A 50 -3.40 -0.23 -5.88
N GLU A 51 -2.67 -1.05 -5.11
CA GLU A 51 -3.24 -2.21 -4.41
C GLU A 51 -4.40 -1.79 -3.49
N TYR A 52 -4.23 -0.70 -2.74
CA TYR A 52 -5.29 -0.16 -1.88
C TYR A 52 -6.55 0.19 -2.67
N LYS A 53 -6.39 0.92 -3.79
CA LYS A 53 -7.51 1.30 -4.66
C LYS A 53 -8.23 0.08 -5.24
N GLN A 54 -7.50 -0.98 -5.60
CA GLN A 54 -8.11 -2.23 -6.05
C GLN A 54 -8.93 -2.90 -4.94
N LEU A 55 -8.49 -2.82 -3.68
CA LEU A 55 -9.28 -3.31 -2.55
C LEU A 55 -10.55 -2.48 -2.32
N GLU A 56 -10.50 -1.16 -2.51
CA GLU A 56 -11.71 -0.30 -2.43
C GLU A 56 -12.75 -0.68 -3.49
N LEU A 57 -12.30 -1.02 -4.71
CA LEU A 57 -13.19 -1.50 -5.78
C LEU A 57 -13.84 -2.85 -5.43
N LEU A 58 -13.15 -3.71 -4.68
CA LEU A 58 -13.70 -4.99 -4.23
C LEU A 58 -14.66 -4.85 -3.04
N GLU A 59 -14.57 -3.76 -2.27
CA GLU A 59 -15.45 -3.45 -1.14
C GLU A 59 -16.77 -2.80 -1.58
N GLY A 60 -16.74 -2.04 -2.69
CA GLY A 60 -17.89 -1.33 -3.27
C GLY A 60 -18.78 -2.14 -4.23
N VAL A 61 -18.60 -3.46 -4.30
CA VAL A 61 -19.41 -4.43 -5.08
C VAL A 61 -20.21 -5.31 -4.12
#